data_AF-A0A9P8ME83-F1
#
_entry.id   AF-A0A9P8ME83-F1
#
_cell.length_a   1.000
_cell.length_b   1.000
_cell.length_c   1.000
_cell.angle_alpha   90.00
_cell.angle_beta   90.00
_cell.angle_gamma   90.00
#
_symmetry.space_group_name_H-M   'P 1'
#
loop_
_entity.id
_entity.type
_entity.pdbx_description
1 polymer ?
#
loop_
_entity_poly.entity_id
_entity_poly.type
_entity_poly.pdbx_seq_one_letter_code
_entity_poly.pdbx_strand_id
1 'polypeptide(L)'
;MAKAKRLRKKPTGAATIAPTAPQTTSALKTDGILGYKTRVLIYDLLNITKDPSSARRLNATVDEHYLSTPYFTAPETETIKNATVDVEISSHLIPDDSSAAEAILGKSLYGALCALLQNFLDKRRASGDARPCGPHDLAPIFAALFGIELEELKDENFLGRLRRNGV
;
A
#
# COMPACT_ATOMS: atom_id res chain seq x y z
N MET A 1 -2.66 -67.41 14.42
CA MET A 1 -2.82 -66.00 14.85
C MET A 1 -2.33 -65.08 13.74
N ALA A 2 -3.13 -64.07 13.41
CA ALA A 2 -2.97 -63.19 12.26
C ALA A 2 -2.04 -62.01 12.55
N LYS A 3 -1.25 -61.58 11.56
CA LYS A 3 -1.32 -60.21 11.02
C LYS A 3 -0.49 -60.06 9.75
N ALA A 4 -1.18 -59.61 8.71
CA ALA A 4 -0.61 -59.22 7.43
C ALA A 4 -0.48 -57.69 7.35
N LYS A 5 0.34 -57.23 6.39
CA LYS A 5 0.25 -55.94 5.68
C LYS A 5 0.73 -54.70 6.47
N ARG A 6 1.36 -53.67 5.89
CA ARG A 6 1.27 -53.13 4.52
C ARG A 6 2.42 -52.14 4.27
N LEU A 7 2.87 -52.11 3.01
CA LEU A 7 3.72 -51.12 2.36
C LEU A 7 3.17 -49.69 2.53
N ARG A 8 4.01 -48.75 2.96
CA ARG A 8 3.68 -47.31 3.01
C ARG A 8 3.97 -46.67 1.65
N LYS A 9 2.91 -46.38 0.90
CA LYS A 9 2.92 -45.42 -0.22
C LYS A 9 2.51 -44.06 0.38
N LYS A 10 3.39 -43.04 0.31
CA LYS A 10 3.02 -41.64 0.58
C LYS A 10 2.68 -40.97 -0.76
N PRO A 11 1.46 -40.45 -0.96
CA PRO A 11 1.20 -39.49 -2.01
C PRO A 11 1.37 -38.05 -1.50
N THR A 12 2.08 -37.27 -2.32
CA THR A 12 1.70 -35.97 -2.90
C THR A 12 0.79 -35.01 -2.12
N GLY A 13 1.19 -33.74 -2.08
CA GLY A 13 0.30 -32.62 -1.79
C GLY A 13 1.02 -31.29 -2.03
N ALA A 14 1.10 -30.86 -3.29
CA ALA A 14 1.39 -29.46 -3.62
C ALA A 14 0.24 -28.60 -3.06
N ALA A 15 0.58 -27.62 -2.23
CA ALA A 15 -0.39 -26.69 -1.68
C ALA A 15 -0.88 -25.77 -2.80
N THR A 16 -2.06 -26.08 -3.35
CA THR A 16 -2.86 -25.13 -4.10
C THR A 16 -3.27 -24.03 -3.12
N ILE A 17 -2.64 -22.86 -3.25
CA ILE A 17 -3.04 -21.65 -2.53
C ILE A 17 -4.40 -21.26 -3.12
N ALA A 18 -5.47 -21.47 -2.36
CA ALA A 18 -6.79 -20.97 -2.73
C ALA A 18 -6.72 -19.44 -2.88
N PRO A 19 -7.48 -18.83 -3.81
CA PRO A 19 -7.51 -17.38 -3.91
C PRO A 19 -8.07 -16.83 -2.60
N THR A 20 -7.22 -16.17 -1.82
CA THR A 20 -7.64 -15.33 -0.69
C THR A 20 -8.70 -14.38 -1.22
N ALA A 21 -9.84 -14.26 -0.53
CA ALA A 21 -10.92 -13.36 -0.94
C ALA A 21 -10.35 -11.97 -1.29
N PRO A 22 -10.90 -11.28 -2.31
CA PRO A 22 -10.44 -9.94 -2.66
C PRO A 22 -10.50 -9.05 -1.41
N GLN A 23 -9.34 -8.58 -0.97
CA GLN A 23 -9.24 -7.70 0.20
C GLN A 23 -9.65 -6.28 -0.18
N THR A 24 -10.21 -5.53 0.76
CA THR A 24 -10.54 -4.11 0.55
C THR A 24 -9.51 -3.20 1.22
N THR A 25 -9.44 -1.93 0.80
CA THR A 25 -8.49 -0.98 1.41
C THR A 25 -8.84 -0.67 2.86
N SER A 26 -10.13 -0.63 3.23
CA SER A 26 -10.55 -0.52 4.62
C SER A 26 -10.18 -1.77 5.45
N ALA A 27 -10.25 -2.97 4.88
CA ALA A 27 -9.78 -4.19 5.54
C ALA A 27 -8.27 -4.13 5.78
N LEU A 28 -7.48 -3.71 4.77
CA LEU A 28 -6.04 -3.51 4.90
C LEU A 28 -5.66 -2.47 5.96
N LYS A 29 -6.44 -1.40 6.12
CA LYS A 29 -6.25 -0.41 7.20
C LYS A 29 -6.28 -1.07 8.58
N THR A 30 -7.16 -2.06 8.77
CA THR A 30 -7.35 -2.77 10.05
C THR A 30 -6.38 -3.93 10.27
N ASP A 31 -5.68 -4.37 9.22
CA ASP A 31 -4.62 -5.36 9.35
C ASP A 31 -3.44 -4.84 10.17
N GLY A 32 -2.99 -5.61 11.16
CA GLY A 32 -1.96 -5.17 12.11
C GLY A 32 -0.55 -5.02 11.51
N ILE A 33 -0.30 -5.61 10.34
CA ILE A 33 0.98 -5.59 9.63
C ILE A 33 0.90 -4.61 8.46
N LEU A 34 0.02 -4.86 7.50
CA LEU A 34 -0.14 -4.04 6.30
C LEU A 34 -0.67 -2.65 6.67
N GLY A 35 -1.66 -2.57 7.56
CA GLY A 35 -2.16 -1.30 8.05
C GLY A 35 -1.10 -0.50 8.81
N TYR A 36 -0.19 -1.17 9.53
CA TYR A 36 0.95 -0.49 10.15
C TYR A 36 1.92 0.05 9.10
N LYS A 37 2.34 -0.79 8.15
CA LYS A 37 3.26 -0.41 7.08
C LYS A 37 2.72 0.73 6.21
N THR A 38 1.42 0.73 5.90
CA THR A 38 0.74 1.82 5.20
C THR A 38 0.81 3.12 6.00
N ARG A 39 0.58 3.10 7.31
CA ARG A 39 0.74 4.29 8.17
C ARG A 39 2.17 4.80 8.20
N VAL A 40 3.18 3.90 8.21
CA VAL A 40 4.59 4.32 8.14
C VAL A 40 4.90 4.98 6.80
N LEU A 41 4.40 4.44 5.68
CA LEU A 41 4.54 5.09 4.37
C LEU A 41 3.92 6.50 4.37
N ILE A 42 2.69 6.65 4.85
CA ILE A 42 2.02 7.97 4.90
C ILE A 42 2.77 8.92 5.84
N TYR A 43 3.22 8.46 7.00
CA TYR A 43 4.03 9.25 7.92
C TYR A 43 5.32 9.74 7.25
N ASP A 44 6.02 8.86 6.53
CA ASP A 44 7.26 9.21 5.87
C ASP A 44 7.05 10.24 4.75
N LEU A 45 5.98 10.09 3.97
CA LEU A 45 5.59 11.06 2.95
C LEU A 45 5.34 12.46 3.55
N LEU A 46 4.78 12.53 4.77
CA LEU A 46 4.58 13.79 5.48
C LEU A 46 5.86 14.37 6.12
N ASN A 47 6.84 13.53 6.43
CA ASN A 47 7.99 13.89 7.26
C ASN A 47 9.35 13.78 6.55
N ILE A 48 9.39 13.56 5.24
CA ILE A 48 10.63 13.43 4.46
C ILE A 48 11.65 14.55 4.70
N THR A 49 11.22 15.79 4.92
CA THR A 49 12.10 16.95 5.15
C THR A 49 12.47 17.14 6.62
N LYS A 50 11.77 16.46 7.53
CA LYS A 50 11.86 16.63 8.98
C LYS A 50 12.52 15.45 9.69
N ASP A 51 12.33 14.24 9.16
CA ASP A 51 12.89 12.99 9.69
C ASP A 51 13.85 12.35 8.67
N PRO A 52 15.17 12.30 8.97
CA PRO A 52 16.15 11.61 8.15
C PRO A 52 15.83 10.13 7.90
N SER A 53 15.14 9.46 8.84
CA SER A 53 14.72 8.07 8.68
C SER A 53 13.64 7.91 7.63
N SER A 54 12.66 8.83 7.59
CA SER A 54 11.65 8.92 6.54
C SER A 54 12.30 9.14 5.18
N ALA A 55 13.21 10.12 5.09
CA ALA A 55 13.96 10.37 3.86
C ALA A 55 14.73 9.14 3.40
N ARG A 56 15.39 8.43 4.32
CA ARG A 56 16.15 7.22 4.00
C ARG A 56 15.27 6.13 3.41
N ARG A 57 14.11 5.86 4.01
CA ARG A 57 13.18 4.81 3.55
C ARG A 57 12.56 5.16 2.21
N LEU A 58 12.08 6.40 2.03
CA LEU A 58 11.50 6.85 0.76
C LEU A 58 12.53 6.83 -0.37
N ASN A 59 13.75 7.34 -0.14
CA ASN A 59 14.80 7.36 -1.16
C ASN A 59 15.32 5.95 -1.53
N ALA A 60 15.11 4.95 -0.67
CA ALA A 60 15.44 3.56 -0.95
C ALA A 60 14.35 2.82 -1.75
N THR A 61 13.18 3.44 -1.92
CA THR A 61 12.05 2.84 -2.63
C THR A 61 12.15 3.18 -4.12
N VAL A 62 12.05 2.16 -4.98
CA VAL A 62 12.22 2.32 -6.44
C VAL A 62 10.91 2.22 -7.22
N ASP A 63 9.84 1.75 -6.60
CA ASP A 63 8.49 1.71 -7.19
C ASP A 63 7.90 3.12 -7.27
N GLU A 64 7.34 3.49 -8.43
CA GLU A 64 6.77 4.82 -8.71
C GLU A 64 5.65 5.21 -7.71
N HIS A 65 4.96 4.22 -7.12
CA HIS A 65 3.87 4.41 -6.17
C HIS A 65 4.33 4.14 -4.73
N TYR A 66 5.62 3.99 -4.48
CA TYR A 66 6.18 3.64 -3.16
C TYR A 66 5.66 2.32 -2.56
N LEU A 67 5.04 1.46 -3.37
CA LEU A 67 4.50 0.17 -2.96
C LEU A 67 5.54 -0.94 -3.16
N SER A 68 6.70 -0.83 -2.52
CA SER A 68 7.74 -1.86 -2.54
C SER A 68 8.62 -1.77 -1.30
N THR A 69 9.74 -2.48 -1.29
CA THR A 69 10.72 -2.39 -0.21
C THR A 69 11.23 -0.95 -0.05
N PRO A 70 11.46 -0.46 1.18
CA PRO A 70 11.48 -1.24 2.43
C PRO A 70 10.10 -1.47 3.05
N TYR A 71 9.04 -0.78 2.60
CA TYR A 71 7.69 -0.84 3.18
C TYR A 71 7.05 -2.22 3.04
N PHE A 72 7.02 -2.73 1.82
CA PHE A 72 6.29 -3.92 1.46
C PHE A 72 7.20 -4.91 0.73
N THR A 73 7.11 -6.18 1.13
CA THR A 73 7.68 -7.28 0.35
C THR A 73 6.87 -7.49 -0.91
N ALA A 74 7.43 -8.17 -1.92
CA ALA A 74 6.72 -8.47 -3.17
C ALA A 74 5.28 -9.05 -2.98
N PRO A 75 5.04 -10.06 -2.12
CA PRO A 75 3.67 -10.58 -1.92
C PRO A 75 2.73 -9.58 -1.24
N GLU A 76 3.26 -8.75 -0.33
CA GLU A 76 2.47 -7.69 0.32
C GLU A 76 2.12 -6.59 -0.69
N THR A 77 3.06 -6.21 -1.56
CA THR A 77 2.82 -5.28 -2.66
C THR A 77 1.71 -5.77 -3.58
N GLU A 78 1.74 -7.05 -4.00
CA GLU A 78 0.69 -7.61 -4.86
C GLU A 78 -0.66 -7.59 -4.16
N THR A 79 -0.70 -7.95 -2.88
CA THR A 79 -1.92 -7.94 -2.06
C THR A 79 -2.51 -6.54 -1.98
N ILE A 80 -1.67 -5.53 -1.71
CA ILE A 80 -2.08 -4.13 -1.60
C ILE A 80 -2.54 -3.58 -2.95
N LYS A 81 -1.78 -3.81 -4.03
CA LYS A 81 -2.12 -3.33 -5.39
C LYS A 81 -3.45 -3.88 -5.89
N ASN A 82 -3.79 -5.11 -5.51
CA ASN A 82 -5.02 -5.79 -5.92
C ASN A 82 -6.23 -5.49 -5.01
N ALA A 83 -6.03 -4.81 -3.88
CA ALA A 83 -7.13 -4.54 -2.95
C ALA A 83 -8.16 -3.61 -3.56
N THR A 84 -9.45 -3.91 -3.35
CA THR A 84 -10.56 -3.11 -3.85
C THR A 84 -10.73 -1.86 -3.00
N VAL A 85 -10.78 -0.69 -3.63
CA VAL A 85 -11.08 0.56 -2.92
C VAL A 85 -12.56 0.57 -2.55
N ASP A 86 -12.86 0.57 -1.26
CA ASP A 86 -14.21 0.57 -0.69
C ASP A 86 -14.51 1.82 0.15
N VAL A 87 -13.59 2.78 0.13
CA VAL A 87 -13.71 4.06 0.84
C VAL A 87 -14.06 5.16 -0.15
N GLU A 88 -15.00 6.03 0.24
CA GLU A 88 -15.35 7.21 -0.55
C GLU A 88 -14.24 8.26 -0.44
N ILE A 89 -13.77 8.75 -1.59
CA ILE A 89 -12.67 9.70 -1.67
C ILE A 89 -13.25 11.09 -1.90
N SER A 90 -12.74 12.09 -1.17
CA SER A 90 -13.15 13.48 -1.34
C SER A 90 -12.91 13.95 -2.79
N SER A 91 -13.92 14.60 -3.37
CA SER A 91 -13.88 15.14 -4.73
C SER A 91 -12.70 16.08 -4.98
N HIS A 92 -12.20 16.77 -3.95
CA HIS A 92 -11.03 17.65 -4.06
C HIS A 92 -9.71 16.93 -4.39
N LEU A 93 -9.64 15.62 -4.19
CA LEU A 93 -8.48 14.81 -4.59
C LEU A 93 -8.63 14.22 -5.99
N ILE A 94 -9.81 14.34 -6.61
CA ILE A 94 -10.11 13.86 -7.95
C ILE A 94 -9.84 15.00 -8.94
N PRO A 95 -8.93 14.85 -9.91
CA PRO A 95 -8.69 15.90 -10.90
C PRO A 95 -9.96 16.25 -11.70
N ASP A 96 -10.30 17.54 -11.77
CA ASP A 96 -11.53 18.07 -12.41
C ASP A 96 -11.73 17.66 -13.88
N ASP A 97 -10.65 17.40 -14.62
CA ASP A 97 -10.68 17.16 -16.07
C ASP A 97 -10.70 15.68 -16.48
N SER A 98 -10.91 14.75 -15.54
CA SER A 98 -10.82 13.33 -15.85
C SER A 98 -12.18 12.64 -15.76
N SER A 99 -12.45 11.82 -16.77
CA SER A 99 -13.33 10.64 -16.69
C SER A 99 -13.00 9.72 -15.49
N ALA A 100 -12.00 10.03 -14.65
CA ALA A 100 -11.67 9.43 -13.35
C ALA A 100 -12.75 9.66 -12.27
N ALA A 101 -13.73 10.54 -12.51
CA ALA A 101 -14.99 10.54 -11.76
C ALA A 101 -15.76 9.20 -11.92
N GLU A 102 -15.44 8.38 -12.93
CA GLU A 102 -15.76 6.95 -12.97
C GLU A 102 -15.21 6.30 -11.69
N ALA A 103 -16.13 6.05 -10.76
CA ALA A 103 -15.91 5.75 -9.36
C ALA A 103 -14.59 5.02 -9.09
N ILE A 104 -13.69 5.70 -8.38
CA ILE A 104 -12.49 5.07 -7.80
C ILE A 104 -12.90 3.89 -6.90
N LEU A 105 -14.08 4.02 -6.28
CA LEU A 105 -14.75 2.98 -5.53
C LEU A 105 -15.02 1.76 -6.43
N GLY A 106 -14.59 0.58 -5.97
CA GLY A 106 -14.69 -0.68 -6.69
C GLY A 106 -13.51 -1.00 -7.61
N LYS A 107 -12.59 -0.06 -7.86
CA LYS A 107 -11.34 -0.33 -8.59
C LYS A 107 -10.30 -0.98 -7.66
N SER A 108 -9.32 -1.65 -8.25
CA SER A 108 -8.11 -2.03 -7.50
C SER A 108 -7.35 -0.77 -7.08
N LEU A 109 -6.65 -0.84 -5.95
CA LEU A 109 -5.83 0.26 -5.45
C LEU A 109 -4.82 0.73 -6.51
N TYR A 110 -4.20 -0.19 -7.23
CA TYR A 110 -3.30 0.15 -8.32
C TYR A 110 -4.02 0.95 -9.42
N GLY A 111 -5.19 0.49 -9.86
CA GLY A 111 -5.99 1.20 -10.86
C GLY A 111 -6.45 2.59 -10.39
N ALA A 112 -6.80 2.71 -9.10
CA ALA A 112 -7.14 3.97 -8.45
C ALA A 112 -5.94 4.94 -8.41
N LEU A 113 -4.76 4.45 -8.02
CA LEU A 113 -3.53 5.23 -8.00
C LEU A 113 -3.14 5.71 -9.40
N CYS A 114 -3.19 4.84 -10.41
CA CYS A 114 -2.94 5.24 -11.79
C CYS A 114 -3.92 6.33 -12.23
N ALA A 115 -5.22 6.18 -11.96
CA ALA A 115 -6.23 7.16 -12.35
C ALA A 115 -6.03 8.54 -11.67
N LEU A 116 -5.71 8.55 -10.37
CA LEU A 116 -5.48 9.77 -9.59
C LEU A 116 -4.16 10.46 -9.95
N LEU A 117 -3.12 9.67 -10.22
CA LEU A 117 -1.77 10.17 -10.41
C LEU A 117 -1.36 10.32 -11.89
N GLN A 118 -2.19 9.91 -12.86
CA GLN A 118 -1.86 9.94 -14.29
C GLN A 118 -1.28 11.30 -14.72
N ASN A 119 -2.01 12.38 -14.43
CA ASN A 119 -1.59 13.75 -14.78
C ASN A 119 -0.35 14.21 -14.01
N PHE A 120 -0.12 13.69 -12.80
CA PHE A 120 1.07 13.98 -12.01
C PHE A 120 2.29 13.24 -12.55
N LEU A 121 2.16 11.97 -12.92
CA LEU A 121 3.25 11.13 -13.44
C LEU A 121 3.66 11.56 -14.86
N ASP A 122 2.71 11.90 -15.72
CA ASP A 122 2.98 12.30 -17.12
C ASP A 122 3.78 13.62 -17.20
N LYS A 123 3.45 14.61 -16.36
CA LYS A 123 4.22 15.85 -16.25
C LYS A 123 5.66 15.62 -15.79
N ARG A 124 5.95 14.50 -15.13
CA ARG A 124 7.25 14.19 -14.50
C ARG A 124 8.16 13.32 -15.35
N ARG A 125 7.60 12.39 -16.14
CA ARG A 125 8.36 11.67 -17.17
C ARG A 125 9.01 12.61 -18.19
N ALA A 126 8.42 13.78 -18.41
CA ALA A 126 8.98 14.82 -19.27
C ALA A 126 10.19 15.58 -18.66
N SER A 127 10.42 15.53 -17.34
CA SER A 127 11.43 16.38 -16.65
C SER A 127 12.73 15.68 -16.23
N GLY A 128 12.90 14.37 -16.48
CA GLY A 128 14.17 13.66 -16.25
C GLY A 128 14.50 13.25 -14.80
N ASP A 129 13.90 13.86 -13.77
CA ASP A 129 13.80 13.29 -12.40
C ASP A 129 12.34 12.89 -12.16
N ALA A 130 12.07 11.58 -12.18
CA ALA A 130 10.73 11.01 -12.11
C ALA A 130 10.17 10.91 -10.68
N ARG A 131 10.94 11.29 -9.66
CA ARG A 131 10.46 11.25 -8.28
C ARG A 131 9.54 12.46 -8.03
N PRO A 132 8.32 12.26 -7.52
CA PRO A 132 7.41 13.36 -7.22
C PRO A 132 8.04 14.29 -6.19
N CYS A 133 8.41 15.51 -6.59
CA CYS A 133 9.00 16.53 -5.71
C CYS A 133 7.96 17.20 -4.78
N GLY A 134 7.01 16.39 -4.32
CA GLY A 134 5.97 16.76 -3.38
C GLY A 134 5.42 15.49 -2.73
N PRO A 135 6.20 14.78 -1.89
CA PRO A 135 5.67 13.67 -1.09
C PRO A 135 4.46 14.09 -0.23
N HIS A 136 4.29 15.40 0.03
CA HIS A 136 3.10 15.99 0.62
C HIS A 136 1.82 15.85 -0.21
N ASP A 137 1.91 15.73 -1.55
CA ASP A 137 0.73 15.55 -2.41
C ASP A 137 0.26 14.08 -2.41
N LEU A 138 1.19 13.13 -2.18
CA LEU A 138 0.88 11.71 -2.13
C LEU A 138 0.28 11.28 -0.79
N ALA A 139 0.73 11.85 0.33
CA ALA A 139 0.23 11.46 1.65
C ALA A 139 -1.32 11.57 1.76
N PRO A 140 -1.97 12.68 1.34
CA PRO A 140 -3.43 12.80 1.33
C PRO A 140 -4.12 11.77 0.43
N ILE A 141 -3.51 11.40 -0.71
CA ILE A 141 -4.05 10.40 -1.63
C ILE A 141 -4.03 9.01 -1.00
N PHE A 142 -2.90 8.61 -0.43
CA PHE A 142 -2.79 7.34 0.31
C PHE A 142 -3.73 7.32 1.51
N ALA A 143 -3.78 8.40 2.28
CA ALA A 143 -4.69 8.53 3.41
C ALA A 143 -6.14 8.32 3.00
N ALA A 144 -6.59 8.98 1.93
CA ALA A 144 -7.95 8.84 1.43
C ALA A 144 -8.27 7.43 0.90
N LEU A 145 -7.37 6.83 0.11
CA LEU A 145 -7.57 5.49 -0.48
C LEU A 145 -7.72 4.39 0.58
N PHE A 146 -7.06 4.55 1.73
CA PHE A 146 -7.15 3.60 2.85
C PHE A 146 -8.11 4.05 3.95
N GLY A 147 -8.72 5.24 3.85
CA GLY A 147 -9.54 5.83 4.91
C GLY A 147 -8.78 6.06 6.21
N ILE A 148 -7.49 6.41 6.12
CA ILE A 148 -6.60 6.73 7.24
C ILE A 148 -6.67 8.22 7.53
N GLU A 149 -6.93 8.61 8.77
CA GLU A 149 -6.92 10.03 9.17
C GLU A 149 -5.47 10.46 9.44
N LEU A 150 -5.04 11.61 8.93
CA LEU A 150 -3.65 12.05 9.12
C LEU A 150 -3.33 12.33 10.60
N GLU A 151 -4.33 12.67 11.39
CA GLU A 151 -4.28 12.84 12.84
C GLU A 151 -3.85 11.55 13.55
N GLU A 152 -4.24 10.37 13.04
CA GLU A 152 -3.91 9.08 13.65
C GLU A 152 -2.39 8.80 13.58
N LEU A 153 -1.67 9.47 12.69
CA LEU A 153 -0.21 9.37 12.55
C LEU A 153 0.56 10.18 13.61
N LYS A 154 -0.14 10.97 14.43
CA LYS A 154 0.42 11.72 15.56
C LYS A 154 0.29 10.95 16.88
N ASP A 155 -0.35 9.76 16.87
CA ASP A 155 -0.51 8.93 18.06
C ASP A 155 0.85 8.47 18.62
N GLU A 156 1.06 8.65 19.92
CA GLU A 156 2.34 8.33 20.56
C GLU A 156 2.64 6.83 20.61
N ASN A 157 1.62 5.96 20.56
CA ASN A 157 1.88 4.52 20.48
C ASN A 157 2.40 4.14 19.10
N PHE A 158 1.80 4.70 18.04
CA PHE A 158 2.30 4.57 16.67
C PHE A 158 3.73 5.11 16.55
N LEU A 159 3.98 6.35 16.97
CA LEU A 159 5.30 6.96 16.92
C LEU A 159 6.32 6.20 17.76
N GLY A 160 5.91 5.74 18.95
CA GLY A 160 6.74 4.91 19.83
C GLY A 160 7.09 3.55 19.23
N ARG A 161 6.19 2.94 18.44
CA ARG A 161 6.48 1.72 17.67
C ARG A 161 7.41 2.00 16.51
N LEU A 162 7.17 3.06 15.75
CA LEU A 162 8.02 3.47 14.62
C LEU A 162 9.47 3.75 15.05
N ARG A 163 9.67 4.47 16.16
CA ARG A 163 11.00 4.75 16.72
C ARG A 163 11.76 3.48 17.13
N ARG A 164 11.05 2.46 17.63
CA ARG A 164 11.67 1.21 18.12
C ARG A 164 11.92 0.19 17.01
N ASN A 165 10.95 0.05 16.10
CA ASN A 165 10.90 -1.09 15.18
C ASN A 165 11.08 -0.71 13.72
N GLY A 166 10.92 0.57 13.34
CA GLY A 166 10.96 0.97 11.94
C GLY A 166 9.76 0.43 11.15
N VAL A 167 10.03 -0.13 9.98
CA VAL A 167 9.05 -0.79 9.09
C VAL A 167 9.09 -2.29 9.30
#